data_AF-A0A4Z2HPZ1-F1
#
_entry.id   AF-A0A4Z2HPZ1-F1
#
_cell.length_a   1.000
_cell.length_b   1.000
_cell.length_c   1.000
_cell.angle_alpha   90.00
_cell.angle_beta   90.00
_cell.angle_gamma   90.00
#
_symmetry.space_group_name_H-M   'P 1'
#
loop_
_entity.id
_entity.type
_entity.pdbx_description
1 polymer ?
#
loop_
_entity_poly.entity_id
_entity_poly.type
_entity_poly.pdbx_seq_one_letter_code
_entity_poly.pdbx_strand_id
1 'polypeptide(L)'
;MKAERMKFPVDLLANVSQAELERFADNYMDNLLHSNPDCPGQLTLSDSTQVTIDITSVGFVPLYGCGGTQKMLALFSPSHPVTAVALYLVNRWWAVDDILKTDDPTRGGAVEVETMGEKIVLYILNRVVYRANEMSPEELPFLCHGERDHAKIMWNDGEAVGFYSVKHSGSLWSSVSTRSYELPVMDSIFVRKSQRGKGFGLHMLEDFVLSFKEDCLGLRYPISKFMYKVCEKYLSEYPGDADLLWEVQSIGGPRQRANIARKIQDMDQSGGSDGAERYKRVCPVWLLKSKERL
;
A
#
# COMPACT_ATOMS: atom_id res chain seq x y z
N MET A 1 -35.23 -5.64 16.71
CA MET A 1 -34.70 -5.20 15.40
C MET A 1 -33.23 -5.57 15.37
N LYS A 2 -32.81 -6.50 14.49
CA LYS A 2 -31.38 -6.61 14.16
C LYS A 2 -31.06 -5.38 13.33
N ALA A 3 -30.12 -4.54 13.76
CA ALA A 3 -29.59 -3.50 12.90
C ALA A 3 -29.10 -4.18 11.61
N GLU A 4 -29.57 -3.71 10.46
CA GLU A 4 -29.03 -4.14 9.18
C GLU A 4 -27.55 -3.79 9.19
N ARG A 5 -26.70 -4.81 9.22
CA ARG A 5 -25.25 -4.64 9.26
C ARG A 5 -24.82 -4.03 7.93
N MET A 6 -24.29 -2.81 8.01
CA MET A 6 -23.88 -2.07 6.82
C MET A 6 -22.64 -2.76 6.22
N LYS A 7 -22.79 -3.32 5.02
CA LYS A 7 -21.67 -3.88 4.27
C LYS A 7 -20.81 -2.76 3.68
N PHE A 8 -19.51 -2.94 3.72
CA PHE A 8 -18.53 -2.01 3.14
C PHE A 8 -18.04 -2.49 1.77
N PRO A 9 -17.33 -1.66 0.99
CA PRO A 9 -16.92 -2.01 -0.36
C PRO A 9 -16.19 -3.34 -0.45
N VAL A 10 -15.28 -3.63 0.49
CA VAL A 10 -14.54 -4.90 0.51
C VAL A 10 -15.46 -6.12 0.64
N ASP A 11 -16.56 -5.99 1.38
CA ASP A 11 -17.54 -7.05 1.61
C ASP A 11 -18.48 -7.24 0.39
N LEU A 12 -18.69 -6.18 -0.38
CA LEU A 12 -19.57 -6.16 -1.56
C LEU A 12 -18.85 -6.63 -2.83
N LEU A 13 -17.53 -6.41 -2.90
CA LEU A 13 -16.72 -6.65 -4.09
C LEU A 13 -16.05 -8.03 -4.14
N ALA A 14 -16.34 -8.91 -3.17
CA ALA A 14 -15.72 -10.24 -3.10
C ALA A 14 -15.88 -11.07 -4.39
N ASN A 15 -17.03 -10.92 -5.08
CA ASN A 15 -17.37 -11.68 -6.30
C ASN A 15 -17.51 -10.80 -7.55
N VAL A 16 -17.01 -9.56 -7.53
CA VAL A 16 -17.13 -8.63 -8.66
C VAL A 16 -15.87 -8.70 -9.52
N SER A 17 -16.04 -8.89 -10.82
CA SER A 17 -14.91 -8.91 -11.76
C SER A 17 -14.42 -7.48 -12.08
N GLN A 18 -13.17 -7.37 -12.54
CA GLN A 18 -12.61 -6.10 -12.99
C GLN A 18 -13.43 -5.45 -14.11
N ALA A 19 -13.89 -6.26 -15.07
CA ALA A 19 -14.66 -5.78 -16.21
C ALA A 19 -16.04 -5.21 -15.79
N GLU A 20 -16.68 -5.81 -14.78
CA GLU A 20 -17.93 -5.28 -14.24
C GLU A 20 -17.70 -3.94 -13.51
N LEU A 21 -16.61 -3.83 -12.74
CA LEU A 21 -16.24 -2.60 -12.06
C LEU A 21 -15.99 -1.45 -13.05
N GLU A 22 -15.23 -1.72 -14.12
CA GLU A 22 -14.97 -0.76 -15.20
C GLU A 22 -16.27 -0.36 -15.89
N ARG A 23 -17.14 -1.32 -16.20
CA ARG A 23 -18.45 -1.02 -16.80
C ARG A 23 -19.31 -0.10 -15.92
N PHE A 24 -19.30 -0.28 -14.60
CA PHE A 24 -20.02 0.63 -13.69
C PHE A 24 -19.42 2.04 -13.72
N ALA A 25 -18.08 2.14 -13.75
CA ALA A 25 -17.37 3.41 -13.84
C ALA A 25 -17.65 4.13 -15.18
N ASP A 26 -17.56 3.42 -16.30
CA ASP A 26 -17.82 3.96 -17.64
C ASP A 26 -19.26 4.44 -17.78
N ASN A 27 -20.23 3.62 -17.37
CA ASN A 27 -21.64 4.01 -17.39
C ASN A 27 -21.90 5.25 -16.53
N TYR A 28 -21.26 5.37 -15.36
CA TYR A 28 -21.43 6.55 -14.52
C TYR A 28 -20.82 7.79 -15.18
N MET A 29 -19.61 7.68 -15.72
CA MET A 29 -18.94 8.79 -16.39
C MET A 29 -19.74 9.27 -17.61
N ASP A 30 -20.28 8.36 -18.42
CA ASP A 30 -21.12 8.70 -19.57
C ASP A 30 -22.39 9.46 -19.13
N ASN A 31 -23.06 9.00 -18.07
CA ASN A 31 -24.19 9.73 -17.51
C ASN A 31 -23.79 11.12 -16.95
N LEU A 32 -22.61 11.22 -16.33
CA LEU A 32 -22.10 12.48 -15.77
C LEU A 32 -21.84 13.52 -16.85
N LEU A 33 -21.32 13.11 -18.03
CA LEU A 33 -21.09 14.00 -19.17
C LEU A 33 -22.38 14.62 -19.72
N HIS A 34 -23.51 13.93 -19.57
CA HIS A 34 -24.83 14.37 -20.02
C HIS A 34 -25.70 14.95 -18.89
N SER A 35 -25.15 15.05 -17.67
CA SER A 35 -25.88 15.56 -16.51
C SER A 35 -26.01 17.08 -16.53
N ASN A 36 -27.05 17.60 -15.86
CA ASN A 36 -27.27 19.04 -15.76
C ASN A 36 -26.18 19.70 -14.88
N PRO A 37 -25.35 20.61 -15.42
CA PRO A 37 -24.30 21.28 -14.63
C PRO A 37 -24.84 22.19 -13.52
N ASP A 38 -26.10 22.64 -13.60
CA ASP A 38 -26.69 23.56 -12.62
C ASP A 38 -27.20 22.85 -11.34
N CYS A 39 -27.16 21.52 -11.29
CA CYS A 39 -27.58 20.74 -10.12
C CYS A 39 -26.65 19.53 -9.89
N PRO A 40 -25.37 19.76 -9.53
CA PRO A 40 -24.41 18.69 -9.38
C PRO A 40 -24.71 17.82 -8.16
N GLY A 41 -24.33 16.54 -8.25
CA GLY A 41 -24.32 15.65 -7.10
C GLY A 41 -23.33 16.13 -6.04
N GLN A 42 -23.52 15.70 -4.79
CA GLN A 42 -22.61 16.04 -3.70
C GLN A 42 -22.31 14.81 -2.85
N LEU A 43 -21.06 14.71 -2.39
CA LEU A 43 -20.64 13.76 -1.38
C LEU A 43 -20.22 14.52 -0.13
N THR A 44 -20.74 14.13 1.03
CA THR A 44 -20.28 14.65 2.33
C THR A 44 -19.28 13.67 2.93
N LEU A 45 -18.09 14.16 3.24
CA LEU A 45 -17.01 13.39 3.88
C LEU A 45 -17.19 13.37 5.41
N SER A 46 -16.41 12.51 6.09
CA SER A 46 -16.46 12.34 7.55
C SER A 46 -16.18 13.63 8.33
N ASP A 47 -15.41 14.55 7.77
CA ASP A 47 -15.09 15.86 8.33
C ASP A 47 -16.14 16.94 8.00
N SER A 48 -17.29 16.53 7.45
CA SER A 48 -18.37 17.41 6.96
C SER A 48 -18.00 18.25 5.73
N THR A 49 -16.85 18.01 5.11
CA THR A 49 -16.51 18.64 3.82
C THR A 49 -17.46 18.12 2.74
N GLN A 50 -18.11 19.05 2.03
CA GLN A 50 -18.91 18.72 0.86
C GLN A 50 -18.04 18.81 -0.40
N VAL A 51 -18.09 17.74 -1.19
CA VAL A 51 -17.39 17.64 -2.47
C VAL A 51 -18.43 17.52 -3.57
N THR A 52 -18.44 18.51 -4.45
CA THR A 52 -19.25 18.50 -5.67
C THR A 52 -18.79 17.38 -6.60
N ILE A 53 -19.74 16.69 -7.21
CA ILE A 53 -19.51 15.60 -8.15
C ILE A 53 -19.91 16.10 -9.54
N ASP A 54 -18.90 16.41 -10.34
CA ASP A 54 -19.04 16.91 -11.71
C ASP A 54 -17.87 16.43 -12.58
N ILE A 55 -17.91 16.78 -13.87
CA ILE A 55 -16.91 16.38 -14.86
C ILE A 55 -15.50 16.94 -14.59
N THR A 56 -15.36 17.93 -13.69
CA THR A 56 -14.06 18.55 -13.35
C THR A 56 -13.43 17.93 -12.11
N SER A 57 -14.24 17.30 -11.27
CA SER A 57 -13.85 16.67 -10.00
C SER A 57 -13.76 15.14 -10.10
N VAL A 58 -14.24 14.54 -11.19
CA VAL A 58 -14.27 13.09 -11.39
C VAL A 58 -13.30 12.67 -12.49
N GLY A 59 -12.55 11.58 -12.27
CA GLY A 59 -11.62 11.06 -13.27
C GLY A 59 -11.20 9.62 -13.03
N PHE A 60 -10.66 8.99 -14.08
CA PHE A 60 -10.19 7.61 -14.01
C PHE A 60 -8.79 7.51 -13.40
N VAL A 61 -8.61 6.54 -12.51
CA VAL A 61 -7.31 6.19 -11.91
C VAL A 61 -6.98 4.72 -12.15
N PRO A 62 -5.72 4.37 -12.48
CA PRO A 62 -5.33 2.96 -12.64
C PRO A 62 -5.16 2.29 -11.28
N LEU A 63 -5.72 1.07 -11.14
CA LEU A 63 -5.62 0.28 -9.90
C LEU A 63 -4.16 -0.07 -9.54
N TYR A 64 -3.33 -0.41 -10.53
CA TYR A 64 -1.92 -0.76 -10.33
C TYR A 64 -0.95 0.39 -10.64
N GLY A 65 -1.46 1.63 -10.67
CA GLY A 65 -0.63 2.83 -10.78
C GLY A 65 -0.09 3.16 -12.17
N CYS A 66 -0.14 2.24 -13.13
CA CYS A 66 0.15 2.50 -14.55
C CYS A 66 -0.73 1.63 -15.46
N GLY A 67 -0.83 2.01 -16.73
CA GLY A 67 -1.55 1.25 -17.74
C GLY A 67 -2.92 1.84 -18.12
N GLY A 68 -3.38 1.48 -19.32
CA GLY A 68 -4.66 1.91 -19.89
C GLY A 68 -5.85 1.02 -19.52
N THR A 69 -5.62 -0.03 -18.73
CA THR A 69 -6.61 -1.04 -18.32
C THR A 69 -6.65 -1.15 -16.80
N GLN A 70 -7.70 -1.76 -16.27
CA GLN A 70 -7.94 -1.95 -14.85
C GLN A 70 -8.06 -0.63 -14.09
N LYS A 71 -8.98 0.21 -14.55
CA LYS A 71 -9.23 1.55 -14.01
C LYS A 71 -10.41 1.58 -13.06
N MET A 72 -10.41 2.59 -12.21
CA MET A 72 -11.51 2.93 -11.31
C MET A 72 -11.85 4.40 -11.48
N LEU A 73 -13.08 4.77 -11.14
CA LEU A 73 -13.49 6.16 -11.13
C LEU A 73 -13.27 6.75 -9.73
N ALA A 74 -12.55 7.86 -9.67
CA ALA A 74 -12.24 8.58 -8.45
C ALA A 74 -12.87 9.98 -8.46
N LEU A 75 -13.26 10.43 -7.28
CA LEU A 75 -13.64 11.82 -6.99
C LEU A 75 -12.44 12.49 -6.31
N PHE A 76 -12.05 13.67 -6.79
CA PHE A 76 -10.88 14.39 -6.33
C PHE A 76 -11.24 15.55 -5.39
N SER A 77 -10.32 15.86 -4.48
CA SER A 77 -10.48 16.97 -3.54
C SER A 77 -10.48 18.30 -4.30
N PRO A 78 -11.40 19.23 -3.99
CA PRO A 78 -11.41 20.57 -4.58
C PRO A 78 -10.18 21.38 -4.14
N SER A 79 -9.66 21.14 -2.94
CA SER A 79 -8.47 21.82 -2.41
C SER A 79 -7.17 21.18 -2.92
N HIS A 80 -7.20 19.90 -3.29
CA HIS A 80 -6.03 19.14 -3.73
C HIS A 80 -6.41 18.26 -4.94
N PRO A 81 -6.41 18.81 -6.18
CA PRO A 81 -6.97 18.15 -7.37
C PRO A 81 -6.31 16.81 -7.78
N VAL A 82 -5.20 16.44 -7.15
CA VAL A 82 -4.49 15.16 -7.38
C VAL A 82 -4.77 14.11 -6.31
N THR A 83 -5.55 14.47 -5.28
CA THR A 83 -5.88 13.59 -4.15
C THR A 83 -7.30 13.08 -4.28
N ALA A 84 -7.45 11.77 -4.46
CA ALA A 84 -8.76 11.12 -4.45
C ALA A 84 -9.34 11.11 -3.03
N VAL A 85 -10.61 11.47 -2.90
CA VAL A 85 -11.37 11.49 -1.63
C VAL A 85 -12.47 10.42 -1.58
N ALA A 86 -12.87 9.89 -2.75
CA ALA A 86 -13.82 8.80 -2.87
C ALA A 86 -13.60 8.01 -4.16
N LEU A 87 -14.12 6.78 -4.18
CA LEU A 87 -14.20 5.95 -5.39
C LEU A 87 -15.65 5.60 -5.69
N TYR A 88 -16.00 5.50 -6.98
CA TYR A 88 -17.30 4.99 -7.40
C TYR A 88 -17.23 3.47 -7.54
N LEU A 89 -17.87 2.76 -6.60
CA LEU A 89 -17.82 1.31 -6.47
C LEU A 89 -19.24 0.77 -6.28
N VAL A 90 -19.61 -0.27 -7.05
CA VAL A 90 -20.93 -0.94 -6.96
C VAL A 90 -22.09 0.06 -7.04
N ASN A 91 -22.07 0.92 -8.06
CA ASN A 91 -23.08 1.95 -8.32
C ASN A 91 -23.26 3.01 -7.22
N ARG A 92 -22.22 3.27 -6.43
CA ARG A 92 -22.26 4.25 -5.34
C ARG A 92 -20.90 4.91 -5.13
N TRP A 93 -20.90 6.17 -4.71
CA TRP A 93 -19.71 6.84 -4.19
C TRP A 93 -19.39 6.42 -2.76
N TRP A 94 -18.15 5.98 -2.55
CA TRP A 94 -17.63 5.58 -1.24
C TRP A 94 -16.47 6.47 -0.85
N ALA A 95 -16.60 7.15 0.29
CA ALA A 95 -15.51 7.89 0.88
C ALA A 95 -14.35 6.95 1.25
N VAL A 96 -13.13 7.46 1.18
CA VAL A 96 -11.90 6.72 1.53
C VAL A 96 -12.02 6.01 2.89
N ASP A 97 -12.57 6.68 3.90
CA ASP A 97 -12.73 6.12 5.24
C ASP A 97 -13.63 4.88 5.27
N ASP A 98 -14.66 4.82 4.43
CA ASP A 98 -15.57 3.68 4.37
C ASP A 98 -15.03 2.55 3.52
N ILE A 99 -14.17 2.84 2.53
CA ILE A 99 -13.47 1.81 1.75
C ILE A 99 -12.52 0.99 2.64
N LEU A 100 -11.97 1.62 3.69
CA LEU A 100 -11.05 0.98 4.63
C LEU A 100 -11.74 0.15 5.72
N LYS A 101 -13.07 0.05 5.70
CA LYS A 101 -13.86 -0.68 6.71
C LYS A 101 -14.37 -2.01 6.18
N THR A 102 -14.72 -2.90 7.08
CA THR A 102 -15.38 -4.19 6.84
C THR A 102 -16.37 -4.47 7.96
N ASP A 103 -17.47 -5.16 7.64
CA ASP A 103 -18.38 -5.70 8.65
C ASP A 103 -18.14 -7.21 8.90
N ASP A 104 -17.22 -7.83 8.15
CA ASP A 104 -16.83 -9.22 8.34
C ASP A 104 -15.96 -9.38 9.60
N PRO A 105 -16.48 -9.99 10.69
CA PRO A 105 -15.73 -10.14 11.93
C PRO A 105 -14.56 -11.14 11.80
N THR A 106 -14.51 -11.93 10.72
CA THR A 106 -13.42 -12.89 10.48
C THR A 106 -12.20 -12.24 9.85
N ARG A 107 -12.35 -11.02 9.33
CA ARG A 107 -11.30 -10.24 8.70
C ARG A 107 -10.47 -9.52 9.78
N GLY A 108 -9.53 -10.24 10.37
CA GLY A 108 -8.61 -9.76 11.40
C GLY A 108 -7.18 -10.23 11.16
N GLY A 109 -6.21 -9.47 11.64
CA GLY A 109 -4.79 -9.76 11.42
C GLY A 109 -4.36 -9.52 9.98
N ALA A 110 -3.27 -10.17 9.56
CA ALA A 110 -2.75 -10.07 8.21
C ALA A 110 -3.53 -11.00 7.26
N VAL A 111 -4.28 -10.41 6.34
CA VAL A 111 -5.12 -11.14 5.37
C VAL A 111 -4.58 -10.93 3.96
N GLU A 112 -4.39 -12.02 3.22
CA GLU A 112 -3.92 -11.98 1.83
C GLU A 112 -4.91 -11.27 0.90
N VAL A 113 -4.37 -10.54 -0.07
CA VAL A 113 -5.14 -9.78 -1.05
C VAL A 113 -5.47 -10.67 -2.24
N GLU A 114 -6.72 -11.09 -2.36
CA GLU A 114 -7.19 -11.97 -3.44
C GLU A 114 -8.31 -11.32 -4.25
N THR A 115 -9.31 -10.77 -3.55
CA THR A 115 -10.54 -10.23 -4.11
C THR A 115 -10.35 -8.82 -4.68
N MET A 116 -11.29 -8.40 -5.52
CA MET A 116 -11.30 -7.02 -6.03
C MET A 116 -11.39 -6.00 -4.91
N GLY A 117 -12.23 -6.25 -3.90
CA GLY A 117 -12.38 -5.39 -2.73
C GLY A 117 -11.05 -5.15 -1.99
N GLU A 118 -10.29 -6.22 -1.75
CA GLU A 118 -8.99 -6.14 -1.07
C GLU A 118 -7.96 -5.39 -1.92
N LYS A 119 -7.93 -5.60 -3.24
CA LYS A 119 -7.04 -4.85 -4.15
C LYS A 119 -7.31 -3.36 -4.10
N ILE A 120 -8.58 -2.97 -4.00
CA ILE A 120 -8.99 -1.56 -3.86
C ILE A 120 -8.60 -1.00 -2.48
N VAL A 121 -8.80 -1.75 -1.40
CA VAL A 121 -8.35 -1.34 -0.06
C VAL A 121 -6.84 -1.11 -0.05
N LEU A 122 -6.07 -2.03 -0.65
CA LEU A 122 -4.62 -1.91 -0.79
C LEU A 122 -4.22 -0.67 -1.62
N TYR A 123 -4.93 -0.40 -2.71
CA TYR A 123 -4.76 0.83 -3.50
C TYR A 123 -4.99 2.08 -2.64
N ILE A 124 -6.08 2.15 -1.88
CA ILE A 124 -6.40 3.29 -1.03
C ILE A 124 -5.32 3.49 0.04
N LEU A 125 -4.89 2.42 0.72
CA LEU A 125 -3.84 2.51 1.72
C LEU A 125 -2.52 3.04 1.14
N ASN A 126 -2.11 2.58 -0.04
CA ASN A 126 -0.85 2.98 -0.67
C ASN A 126 -0.94 4.36 -1.33
N ARG A 127 -1.94 4.58 -2.20
CA ARG A 127 -1.99 5.75 -3.09
C ARG A 127 -2.65 6.96 -2.49
N VAL A 128 -3.58 6.77 -1.57
CA VAL A 128 -4.32 7.87 -0.96
C VAL A 128 -3.80 8.11 0.45
N VAL A 129 -3.93 7.14 1.35
CA VAL A 129 -3.59 7.32 2.76
C VAL A 129 -2.08 7.52 2.93
N TYR A 130 -1.26 6.59 2.47
CA TYR A 130 0.20 6.74 2.55
C TYR A 130 0.66 7.90 1.67
N ARG A 131 0.53 7.79 0.34
CA ARG A 131 1.20 8.71 -0.58
C ARG A 131 0.70 10.16 -0.52
N ALA A 132 -0.61 10.39 -0.40
CA ALA A 132 -1.16 11.74 -0.43
C ALA A 132 -1.21 12.39 0.96
N ASN A 133 -1.46 11.61 2.01
CA ASN A 133 -1.77 12.18 3.34
C ASN A 133 -0.66 11.96 4.38
N GLU A 134 0.08 10.84 4.32
CA GLU A 134 0.95 10.44 5.43
C GLU A 134 2.44 10.34 5.11
N MET A 135 2.83 10.33 3.84
CA MET A 135 4.22 10.18 3.39
C MET A 135 5.08 11.38 3.80
N SER A 136 6.31 11.13 4.25
CA SER A 136 7.27 12.20 4.54
C SER A 136 7.85 12.77 3.24
N PRO A 137 8.10 14.08 3.13
CA PRO A 137 8.74 14.68 1.95
C PRO A 137 10.12 14.09 1.62
N GLU A 138 10.84 13.58 2.62
CA GLU A 138 12.18 13.00 2.49
C GLU A 138 12.17 11.49 2.20
N GLU A 139 11.00 10.86 2.22
CA GLU A 139 10.83 9.43 1.98
C GLU A 139 10.77 9.14 0.48
N LEU A 140 11.26 7.96 0.07
CA LEU A 140 11.02 7.48 -1.28
C LEU A 140 9.65 6.81 -1.32
N PRO A 141 8.77 7.20 -2.24
CA PRO A 141 7.43 6.66 -2.25
C PRO A 141 7.44 5.19 -2.66
N PHE A 142 6.64 4.38 -1.98
CA PHE A 142 6.26 3.07 -2.49
C PHE A 142 5.62 3.19 -3.88
N LEU A 143 5.95 2.21 -4.73
CA LEU A 143 5.24 2.01 -5.99
C LEU A 143 3.90 1.36 -5.70
N CYS A 144 2.97 1.43 -6.65
CA CYS A 144 1.77 0.60 -6.58
C CYS A 144 2.18 -0.87 -6.60
N HIS A 145 1.38 -1.70 -5.92
CA HIS A 145 1.45 -3.13 -6.09
C HIS A 145 1.12 -3.46 -7.55
N GLY A 146 1.84 -4.42 -8.12
CA GLY A 146 1.49 -5.04 -9.38
C GLY A 146 0.36 -6.04 -9.20
N GLU A 147 -0.31 -6.38 -10.31
CA GLU A 147 -1.42 -7.33 -10.33
C GLU A 147 -1.08 -8.72 -9.75
N ARG A 148 0.20 -9.11 -9.84
CA ARG A 148 0.71 -10.41 -9.38
C ARG A 148 1.61 -10.30 -8.16
N ASP A 149 1.69 -9.11 -7.56
CA ASP A 149 2.45 -8.96 -6.32
C ASP A 149 1.67 -9.59 -5.18
N HIS A 150 2.35 -10.36 -4.35
CA HIS A 150 1.76 -10.82 -3.10
C HIS A 150 1.71 -9.66 -2.12
N ALA A 151 0.57 -9.48 -1.49
CA ALA A 151 0.36 -8.44 -0.50
C ALA A 151 -0.65 -8.92 0.52
N LYS A 152 -0.51 -8.41 1.74
CA LYS A 152 -1.50 -8.61 2.80
C LYS A 152 -1.89 -7.28 3.41
N ILE A 153 -3.15 -7.20 3.81
CA ILE A 153 -3.72 -6.07 4.55
C ILE A 153 -3.81 -6.48 6.00
N MET A 154 -3.33 -5.62 6.90
CA MET A 154 -3.53 -5.80 8.33
C MET A 154 -4.86 -5.19 8.72
N TRP A 155 -5.74 -6.02 9.26
CA TRP A 155 -7.07 -5.64 9.76
C TRP A 155 -7.11 -5.67 11.27
N ASN A 156 -7.75 -4.67 11.86
CA ASN A 156 -8.00 -4.60 13.29
C ASN A 156 -9.34 -3.90 13.55
N ASP A 157 -10.21 -4.52 14.34
CA ASP A 157 -11.50 -3.97 14.76
C ASP A 157 -12.37 -3.43 13.60
N GLY A 158 -12.42 -4.18 12.49
CA GLY A 158 -13.22 -3.81 11.32
C GLY A 158 -12.60 -2.74 10.42
N GLU A 159 -11.35 -2.36 10.66
CA GLU A 159 -10.62 -1.40 9.82
C GLU A 159 -9.30 -1.96 9.28
N ALA A 160 -8.97 -1.58 8.06
CA ALA A 160 -7.65 -1.76 7.48
C ALA A 160 -6.68 -0.74 8.12
N VAL A 161 -5.70 -1.23 8.88
CA VAL A 161 -4.74 -0.41 9.63
C VAL A 161 -3.39 -0.24 8.94
N GLY A 162 -3.12 -1.07 7.92
CA GLY A 162 -1.90 -1.01 7.14
C GLY A 162 -1.78 -2.18 6.16
N PHE A 163 -0.64 -2.30 5.50
CA PHE A 163 -0.37 -3.37 4.55
C PHE A 163 1.14 -3.65 4.46
N TYR A 164 1.48 -4.80 3.89
CA TYR A 164 2.80 -5.04 3.33
C TYR A 164 2.69 -5.77 2.00
N SER A 165 3.69 -5.60 1.13
CA SER A 165 3.81 -6.32 -0.14
C SER A 165 5.14 -7.02 -0.26
N VAL A 166 5.18 -8.11 -1.04
CA VAL A 166 6.34 -8.97 -1.21
C VAL A 166 6.60 -9.22 -2.69
N LYS A 167 7.87 -9.19 -3.05
CA LYS A 167 8.39 -9.74 -4.30
C LYS A 167 8.90 -11.13 -4.02
N HIS A 168 8.25 -12.14 -4.58
CA HIS A 168 8.66 -13.53 -4.40
C HIS A 168 10.03 -13.80 -5.02
N SER A 169 10.75 -14.77 -4.45
CA SER A 169 11.90 -15.37 -5.11
C SER A 169 11.49 -15.89 -6.51
N GLY A 170 12.34 -15.68 -7.51
CA GLY A 170 12.07 -16.02 -8.90
C GLY A 170 11.19 -15.01 -9.67
N SER A 171 10.49 -14.10 -9.00
CA SER A 171 9.72 -13.05 -9.69
C SER A 171 10.64 -12.04 -10.38
N LEU A 172 10.22 -11.51 -11.53
CA LEU A 172 11.02 -10.53 -12.27
C LEU A 172 11.15 -9.21 -11.51
N TRP A 173 12.34 -8.62 -11.52
CA TRP A 173 12.61 -7.32 -10.92
C TRP A 173 11.74 -6.20 -11.51
N SER A 174 11.53 -6.24 -12.82
CA SER A 174 10.63 -5.34 -13.55
C SER A 174 10.17 -6.01 -14.85
N SER A 175 9.11 -5.49 -15.46
CA SER A 175 8.56 -6.00 -16.74
C SER A 175 9.56 -6.02 -17.90
N VAL A 176 10.63 -5.23 -17.80
CA VAL A 176 11.69 -5.11 -18.82
C VAL A 176 13.00 -5.77 -18.39
N SER A 177 13.06 -6.38 -17.21
CA SER A 177 14.25 -7.05 -16.69
C SER A 177 14.20 -8.55 -16.95
N THR A 178 15.35 -9.14 -17.28
CA THR A 178 15.55 -10.59 -17.30
C THR A 178 16.02 -11.14 -15.95
N ARG A 179 16.22 -10.28 -14.96
CA ARG A 179 16.70 -10.66 -13.64
C ARG A 179 15.51 -10.89 -12.70
N SER A 180 15.59 -11.96 -11.93
CA SER A 180 14.62 -12.32 -10.91
C SER A 180 15.19 -12.11 -9.51
N TYR A 181 14.31 -11.90 -8.53
CA TYR A 181 14.69 -11.89 -7.12
C TYR A 181 15.26 -13.25 -6.70
N GLU A 182 16.31 -13.23 -5.89
CA GLU A 182 16.97 -14.46 -5.40
C GLU A 182 16.40 -14.93 -4.03
N LEU A 183 15.56 -14.11 -3.40
CA LEU A 183 14.89 -14.39 -2.12
C LEU A 183 13.56 -13.61 -2.05
N PRO A 184 12.63 -13.99 -1.17
CA PRO A 184 11.46 -13.17 -0.87
C PRO A 184 11.88 -11.81 -0.30
N VAL A 185 11.34 -10.72 -0.85
CA VAL A 185 11.64 -9.35 -0.38
C VAL A 185 10.35 -8.63 -0.04
N MET A 186 10.16 -8.25 1.21
CA MET A 186 9.15 -7.27 1.62
C MET A 186 9.48 -5.93 0.97
N ASP A 187 8.73 -5.58 -0.08
CA ASP A 187 8.98 -4.45 -0.96
C ASP A 187 8.40 -3.15 -0.41
N SER A 188 7.26 -3.25 0.27
CA SER A 188 6.65 -2.13 0.99
C SER A 188 6.01 -2.61 2.28
N ILE A 189 6.03 -1.76 3.30
CA ILE A 189 5.34 -1.95 4.57
C ILE A 189 4.86 -0.60 5.07
N PHE A 190 3.60 -0.54 5.48
CA PHE A 190 2.98 0.70 5.91
C PHE A 190 1.96 0.43 7.03
N VAL A 191 2.02 1.27 8.07
CA VAL A 191 1.01 1.36 9.13
C VAL A 191 0.52 2.80 9.18
N ARG A 192 -0.81 2.98 9.14
CA ARG A 192 -1.48 4.29 9.26
C ARG A 192 -0.97 5.02 10.50
N LYS A 193 -0.70 6.33 10.41
CA LYS A 193 -0.12 7.14 11.49
C LYS A 193 -0.91 7.02 12.78
N SER A 194 -2.24 7.03 12.70
CA SER A 194 -3.16 6.86 13.84
C SER A 194 -3.09 5.50 14.52
N GLN A 195 -2.45 4.50 13.88
CA GLN A 195 -2.34 3.11 14.36
C GLN A 195 -0.90 2.74 14.74
N ARG A 196 0.07 3.65 14.59
CA ARG A 196 1.47 3.41 14.98
C ARG A 196 1.62 3.32 16.49
N GLY A 197 2.64 2.58 16.94
CA GLY A 197 2.89 2.34 18.37
C GLY A 197 2.03 1.24 19.00
N LYS A 198 1.11 0.63 18.24
CA LYS A 198 0.23 -0.45 18.71
C LYS A 198 0.72 -1.87 18.37
N GLY A 199 1.95 -2.01 17.87
CA GLY A 199 2.56 -3.32 17.56
C GLY A 199 2.30 -3.86 16.14
N PHE A 200 1.43 -3.26 15.33
CA PHE A 200 1.08 -3.80 14.00
C PHE A 200 2.26 -3.98 13.05
N GLY A 201 3.29 -3.13 13.10
CA GLY A 201 4.49 -3.30 12.28
C GLY A 201 5.27 -4.57 12.63
N LEU A 202 5.32 -4.93 13.93
CA LEU A 202 5.92 -6.18 14.38
C LEU A 202 5.07 -7.38 13.93
N HIS A 203 3.76 -7.33 14.10
CA HIS A 203 2.87 -8.40 13.66
C HIS A 203 2.97 -8.66 12.14
N MET A 204 3.11 -7.61 11.32
CA MET A 204 3.34 -7.78 9.88
C MET A 204 4.69 -8.42 9.58
N LEU A 205 5.74 -8.10 10.34
CA LEU A 205 7.07 -8.71 10.18
C LEU A 205 7.06 -10.19 10.58
N GLU A 206 6.41 -10.52 11.70
CA GLU A 206 6.21 -11.91 12.15
C GLU A 206 5.42 -12.72 11.13
N ASP A 207 4.29 -12.19 10.65
CA ASP A 207 3.48 -12.84 9.64
C ASP A 207 4.26 -13.06 8.34
N PHE A 208 5.07 -12.08 7.92
CA PHE A 208 5.98 -12.24 6.78
C PHE A 208 6.98 -13.37 7.02
N VAL A 209 7.67 -13.39 8.17
CA VAL A 209 8.65 -14.45 8.47
C VAL A 209 7.98 -15.84 8.48
N LEU A 210 6.79 -15.96 9.07
CA LEU A 210 6.07 -17.23 9.14
C LEU A 210 5.56 -17.72 7.77
N SER A 211 5.26 -16.77 6.86
CA SER A 211 4.71 -17.04 5.53
C SER A 211 5.74 -17.62 4.55
N PHE A 212 7.04 -17.44 4.80
CA PHE A 212 8.12 -17.89 3.92
C PHE A 212 9.01 -18.93 4.63
N LYS A 213 9.62 -19.84 3.86
CA LYS A 213 10.41 -20.97 4.41
C LYS A 213 11.89 -20.90 4.06
N GLU A 214 12.27 -19.87 3.33
CA GLU A 214 13.64 -19.60 2.89
C GLU A 214 14.52 -19.17 4.06
N ASP A 215 15.78 -19.60 4.06
CA ASP A 215 16.77 -19.27 5.10
C ASP A 215 17.18 -17.79 5.11
N CYS A 216 16.78 -17.02 4.09
CA CYS A 216 17.05 -15.60 3.98
C CYS A 216 15.80 -14.87 3.49
N LEU A 217 15.36 -13.88 4.26
CA LEU A 217 14.25 -13.00 3.92
C LEU A 217 14.71 -11.55 3.80
N GLY A 218 14.23 -10.87 2.78
CA GLY A 218 14.65 -9.52 2.43
C GLY A 218 13.67 -8.45 2.89
N LEU A 219 14.20 -7.32 3.36
CA LEU A 219 13.48 -6.05 3.47
C LEU A 219 14.10 -5.06 2.48
N ARG A 220 13.27 -4.42 1.67
CA ARG A 220 13.75 -3.50 0.61
C ARG A 220 14.50 -2.30 1.20
N TYR A 221 15.70 -2.08 0.70
CA TYR A 221 16.43 -0.82 0.89
C TYR A 221 15.72 0.36 0.21
N PRO A 222 15.67 1.56 0.83
CA PRO A 222 16.20 1.86 2.17
C PRO A 222 15.22 1.48 3.28
N ILE A 223 15.73 0.83 4.34
CA ILE A 223 14.94 0.58 5.55
C ILE A 223 14.86 1.86 6.39
N SER A 224 13.65 2.22 6.81
CA SER A 224 13.44 3.39 7.67
C SER A 224 13.95 3.14 9.10
N LYS A 225 14.30 4.21 9.82
CA LYS A 225 14.69 4.11 11.25
C LYS A 225 13.62 3.40 12.10
N PHE A 226 12.33 3.61 11.79
CA PHE A 226 11.24 2.94 12.48
C PHE A 226 11.22 1.45 12.20
N MET A 227 11.47 1.04 10.96
CA MET A 227 11.50 -0.37 10.60
C MET A 227 12.72 -1.08 11.20
N TYR A 228 13.88 -0.42 11.32
CA TYR A 228 15.01 -0.97 12.09
C TYR A 228 14.65 -1.27 13.55
N LYS A 229 13.88 -0.39 14.22
CA LYS A 229 13.37 -0.65 15.58
C LYS A 229 12.40 -1.84 15.64
N VAL A 230 11.59 -2.03 14.60
CA VAL A 230 10.71 -3.20 14.50
C VAL A 230 11.55 -4.47 14.36
N CYS A 231 12.57 -4.47 13.49
CA CYS A 231 13.50 -5.60 13.36
C CYS A 231 14.28 -5.88 14.64
N GLU A 232 14.74 -4.84 15.35
CA GLU A 232 15.41 -4.97 16.63
C GLU A 232 14.51 -5.65 17.68
N LYS A 233 13.25 -5.21 17.77
CA LYS A 233 12.27 -5.84 18.66
C LYS A 233 11.97 -7.29 18.25
N TYR A 234 11.83 -7.56 16.95
CA TYR A 234 11.66 -8.93 16.47
C TYR A 234 12.83 -9.83 16.88
N LEU A 235 14.07 -9.39 16.67
CA LEU A 235 15.27 -10.16 16.99
C LEU A 235 15.50 -10.35 18.49
N SER A 236 14.96 -9.48 19.34
CA SER A 236 15.00 -9.69 20.79
C SER A 236 14.01 -10.76 21.26
N GLU A 237 12.88 -10.91 20.57
CA GLU A 237 11.89 -11.98 20.81
C GLU A 237 12.31 -13.30 20.15
N TYR A 238 13.01 -13.24 19.02
CA TYR A 238 13.46 -14.39 18.22
C TYR A 238 14.98 -14.34 17.93
N PRO A 239 15.85 -14.51 18.94
CA PRO A 239 17.31 -14.39 18.75
C PRO A 239 17.92 -15.45 17.81
N GLY A 240 17.23 -16.57 17.58
CA GLY A 240 17.62 -17.59 16.60
C GLY A 240 17.60 -17.11 15.14
N ASP A 241 16.89 -16.00 14.87
CA ASP A 241 16.70 -15.46 13.52
C ASP A 241 17.74 -14.40 13.15
N ALA A 242 18.84 -14.31 13.89
CA ALA A 242 19.89 -13.32 13.68
C ALA A 242 20.46 -13.33 12.24
N ASP A 243 20.48 -14.48 11.56
CA ASP A 243 20.93 -14.63 10.18
C ASP A 243 19.78 -14.68 9.14
N LEU A 244 18.53 -14.50 9.56
CA LEU A 244 17.35 -14.62 8.70
C LEU A 244 17.02 -13.35 7.91
N LEU A 245 17.11 -12.17 8.55
CA LEU A 245 16.62 -10.91 7.98
C LEU A 245 17.75 -10.09 7.33
N TRP A 246 17.51 -9.66 6.09
CA TRP A 246 18.50 -8.96 5.26
C TRP A 246 17.94 -7.68 4.65
N GLU A 247 18.68 -6.58 4.71
CA GLU A 247 18.38 -5.39 3.91
C GLU A 247 18.84 -5.63 2.48
N VAL A 248 17.92 -5.56 1.52
CA VAL A 248 18.12 -5.97 0.14
C VAL A 248 18.08 -4.79 -0.83
N GLN A 249 19.11 -4.68 -1.65
CA GLN A 249 19.17 -3.84 -2.84
C GLN A 249 18.93 -4.68 -4.10
N SER A 250 18.30 -4.09 -5.12
CA SER A 250 18.04 -4.79 -6.40
C SER A 250 17.42 -6.18 -6.17
N ILE A 251 17.88 -7.22 -6.87
CA ILE A 251 17.34 -8.59 -6.79
C ILE A 251 17.76 -9.37 -5.55
N GLY A 252 18.65 -8.81 -4.72
CA GLY A 252 19.04 -9.41 -3.44
C GLY A 252 20.01 -10.58 -3.52
N GLY A 253 20.85 -10.61 -4.56
CA GLY A 253 21.95 -11.56 -4.62
C GLY A 253 22.97 -11.37 -3.49
N PRO A 254 23.95 -12.29 -3.31
CA PRO A 254 24.82 -12.33 -2.13
C PRO A 254 25.59 -11.04 -1.82
N ARG A 255 25.93 -10.26 -2.85
CA ARG A 255 26.63 -8.96 -2.73
C ARG A 255 25.69 -7.75 -2.67
N GLN A 256 24.39 -7.97 -2.75
CA GLN A 256 23.34 -6.94 -2.79
C GLN A 256 22.47 -6.95 -1.53
N ARG A 257 22.89 -7.69 -0.50
CA ARG A 257 22.16 -7.79 0.77
C ARG A 257 23.10 -7.65 1.95
N ALA A 258 22.60 -7.07 3.03
CA ALA A 258 23.34 -6.91 4.28
C ALA A 258 22.49 -7.39 5.45
N ASN A 259 23.09 -8.16 6.35
CA ASN A 259 22.38 -8.73 7.50
C ASN A 259 21.89 -7.61 8.44
N ILE A 260 20.61 -7.67 8.82
CA ILE A 260 19.97 -6.60 9.61
C ILE A 260 20.46 -6.61 11.06
N ALA A 261 20.66 -7.78 11.67
CA ALA A 261 21.15 -7.88 13.05
C ALA A 261 22.53 -7.20 13.20
N ARG A 262 23.45 -7.46 12.26
CA ARG A 262 24.77 -6.80 12.22
C ARG A 262 24.65 -5.29 12.06
N LYS A 263 23.77 -4.83 11.16
CA LYS A 263 23.53 -3.39 10.98
C LYS A 263 23.02 -2.71 12.24
N ILE A 264 22.13 -3.36 13.00
CA ILE A 264 21.63 -2.83 14.27
C ILE A 264 22.80 -2.69 15.27
N GLN A 265 23.62 -3.73 15.43
CA GLN A 265 24.79 -3.70 16.31
C GLN A 265 25.78 -2.58 15.94
N ASP A 266 26.04 -2.37 14.65
CA ASP A 266 26.93 -1.30 14.16
C ASP A 266 26.35 0.11 14.46
N MET A 267 25.02 0.26 14.41
CA MET A 267 24.35 1.52 14.76
C MET A 267 24.46 1.85 16.25
N ASP A 268 24.37 0.84 17.12
CA ASP A 268 24.49 1.05 18.57
C ASP A 268 25.93 1.40 18.99
N GLN A 269 26.92 0.79 18.33
CA GLN A 269 28.33 1.05 18.59
C GLN A 269 28.81 2.42 18.07
N SER A 270 28.12 2.98 17.07
CA SER A 270 28.51 4.24 16.43
C SER A 270 27.95 5.51 17.07
N GLY A 271 27.22 5.39 18.20
CA GLY A 271 26.92 6.50 19.11
C GLY A 271 26.42 7.79 18.44
N GLY A 272 25.14 7.85 18.06
CA GLY A 272 24.39 9.11 17.96
C GLY A 272 24.86 10.20 16.98
N SER A 273 25.81 9.97 16.09
CA SER A 273 26.19 10.95 15.06
C SER A 273 25.97 10.42 13.63
N ASP A 274 24.97 10.98 12.95
CA ASP A 274 24.83 11.06 11.48
C ASP A 274 25.13 9.83 10.61
N GLY A 275 24.76 8.63 11.07
CA GLY A 275 24.71 7.45 10.20
C GLY A 275 23.75 7.59 9.00
N ALA A 276 22.82 8.55 9.03
CA ALA A 276 21.82 8.76 7.98
C ALA A 276 22.37 9.45 6.72
N GLU A 277 23.44 10.25 6.82
CA GLU A 277 24.01 10.95 5.66
C GLU A 277 24.91 10.05 4.80
N ARG A 278 25.44 8.96 5.38
CA ARG A 278 26.31 8.04 4.65
C ARG A 278 25.56 7.14 3.67
N TYR A 279 24.26 6.91 3.88
CA TYR A 279 23.41 6.08 3.02
C TYR A 279 22.77 6.82 1.83
N LYS A 280 22.80 8.17 1.80
CA LYS A 280 22.27 8.94 0.66
C LYS A 280 23.21 9.00 -0.54
N ARG A 281 24.48 8.63 -0.39
CA ARG A 281 25.45 8.58 -1.49
C ARG A 281 25.66 7.15 -1.95
N VAL A 282 24.81 6.72 -2.89
CA VAL A 282 25.11 5.89 -4.09
C VAL A 282 23.80 5.31 -4.60
N CYS A 283 23.26 5.89 -5.68
CA CYS A 283 22.72 5.15 -6.82
C CYS A 283 22.18 6.15 -7.89
N PRO A 284 22.98 6.49 -8.91
CA PRO A 284 22.59 7.37 -10.02
C PRO A 284 21.49 6.80 -10.95
N VAL A 285 21.07 5.54 -10.75
CA VAL A 285 20.21 4.79 -11.68
C VAL A 285 18.72 5.21 -11.58
N TRP A 286 18.30 5.85 -10.49
CA TRP A 286 16.88 6.15 -10.24
C TRP A 286 16.38 7.49 -10.79
N LEU A 287 17.29 8.38 -11.21
CA LEU A 287 16.95 9.66 -11.86
C LEU A 287 16.23 9.48 -13.22
N LEU A 288 16.22 8.27 -13.78
CA LEU A 288 15.59 7.97 -15.06
C LEU A 288 14.09 7.68 -14.97
N LYS A 289 13.52 7.38 -13.79
CA LYS A 289 12.07 7.08 -13.64
C LYS A 289 11.24 8.16 -12.94
N SER A 290 11.85 9.28 -12.57
CA SER A 290 11.11 10.47 -12.14
C SER A 290 10.58 11.30 -13.32
N LYS A 291 11.01 11.02 -14.55
CA LYS A 291 10.57 11.74 -15.77
C LYS A 291 9.34 11.16 -16.47
N GLU A 292 8.83 10.01 -16.03
CA GLU A 292 7.63 9.36 -16.63
C GLU A 292 6.39 9.47 -15.73
N ARG A 293 6.34 10.45 -14.81
CA ARG A 293 5.20 10.66 -13.90
C ARG A 293 4.52 12.01 -14.16
N LEU A 294 3.69 12.03 -15.19
CA LEU A 294 2.40 12.72 -15.24
C LEU A 294 1.36 11.67 -15.63
#